data_AF-A0A510Y627-F1
#
_entry.id   AF-A0A510Y627-F1
#
_cell.length_a   1.000
_cell.length_b   1.000
_cell.length_c   1.000
_cell.angle_alpha   90.00
_cell.angle_beta   90.00
_cell.angle_gamma   90.00
#
_symmetry.space_group_name_H-M   'P 1'
#
loop_
_entity.id
_entity.type
_entity.pdbx_description
1 polymer ?
#
loop_
_entity_poly.entity_id
_entity_poly.type
_entity_poly.pdbx_seq_one_letter_code
_entity_poly.pdbx_strand_id
1 'polypeptide(L)'
;MEKEWEEWKPVVYPALESKVKEFESLGYKNIHINEIWEMSIRQMKKHQDAPALHTIVQTILHMKAHDYMQQKTIESYKRIEEKKNYDDALEDILAQVSGNVAEKVD
;
A
#
# COMPACT_ATOMS: atom_id res chain seq x y z
N MET A 1 -18.71 2.06 2.12
CA MET A 1 -17.48 1.40 2.62
C MET A 1 -16.25 2.27 2.43
N GLU A 2 -15.64 2.44 1.24
CA GLU A 2 -14.41 3.27 1.15
C GLU A 2 -14.68 4.77 1.37
N LYS A 3 -15.83 5.27 0.90
CA LYS A 3 -16.31 6.64 1.16
C LYS A 3 -16.48 6.99 2.64
N GLU A 4 -16.82 6.02 3.49
CA GLU A 4 -17.12 6.28 4.92
C GLU A 4 -15.86 6.57 5.74
N TRP A 5 -14.72 6.01 5.33
CA TRP A 5 -13.46 6.24 6.03
C TRP A 5 -12.84 7.59 5.66
N GLU A 6 -12.96 8.00 4.40
CA GLU A 6 -12.36 9.27 3.92
C GLU A 6 -12.91 10.51 4.64
N GLU A 7 -14.13 10.44 5.20
CA GLU A 7 -14.70 11.52 6.02
C GLU A 7 -13.95 11.73 7.34
N TRP A 8 -13.32 10.68 7.87
CA TRP A 8 -12.55 10.77 9.12
C TRP A 8 -11.15 11.33 8.93
N LYS A 9 -10.58 11.19 7.73
CA LYS A 9 -9.19 11.55 7.45
C LYS A 9 -8.87 13.03 7.74
N PRO A 10 -9.71 14.02 7.38
CA PRO A 10 -9.49 15.41 7.79
C PRO A 10 -9.55 15.61 9.31
N VAL A 11 -10.42 14.87 10.00
CA VAL A 11 -10.61 14.97 11.46
C VAL A 11 -9.39 14.46 12.21
N VAL A 12 -8.80 13.35 11.76
CA VAL A 12 -7.62 12.73 12.39
C VAL A 12 -6.29 13.17 11.79
N TYR A 13 -6.31 14.13 10.86
CA TYR A 13 -5.11 14.66 10.21
C TYR A 13 -4.00 15.06 11.19
N PRO A 14 -4.28 15.70 12.35
CA PRO A 14 -3.22 16.00 13.32
C PRO A 14 -2.50 14.76 13.85
N ALA A 15 -3.22 13.65 14.06
CA ALA A 15 -2.61 12.40 14.50
C ALA A 15 -1.77 11.76 13.38
N LEU A 16 -2.24 11.83 12.13
CA LEU A 16 -1.50 11.35 10.96
C LEU A 16 -0.20 12.14 10.78
N GLU A 17 -0.27 13.47 10.85
CA GLU A 17 0.89 14.34 10.74
C GLU A 17 1.89 14.09 11.88
N SER A 18 1.41 13.94 13.12
CA SER A 18 2.25 13.59 14.26
C SER A 18 2.98 12.26 14.06
N LYS A 19 2.30 11.25 13.49
CA LYS A 19 2.89 9.93 13.24
C LYS A 19 3.95 9.97 12.14
N VAL A 20 3.72 10.74 11.08
CA VAL A 20 4.75 10.97 10.04
C VAL A 20 6.00 11.59 10.65
N LYS A 21 5.84 12.70 11.40
CA LYS A 21 6.95 13.39 12.08
C LYS A 21 7.70 12.48 13.06
N GLU A 22 6.99 11.63 13.79
CA GLU A 22 7.60 10.63 14.68
C GLU A 22 8.50 9.67 13.91
N PHE A 23 8.00 9.08 12.83
CA PHE A 23 8.79 8.15 12.02
C PHE A 23 9.97 8.86 11.34
N GLU A 24 9.79 10.09 10.85
CA GLU A 24 10.89 10.90 10.34
C GLU A 24 11.98 11.14 11.40
N SER A 25 11.57 11.43 12.65
CA SER A 25 12.49 11.58 13.78
C SER A 25 13.23 10.29 14.13
N LEU A 26 12.69 9.12 13.79
CA LEU A 26 13.36 7.82 13.95
C LEU A 26 14.31 7.51 12.77
N GLY A 27 14.43 8.40 11.79
CA GLY A 27 15.34 8.27 10.64
C GLY A 27 14.70 7.62 9.41
N TYR A 28 13.41 7.31 9.44
CA TYR A 28 12.68 6.84 8.26
C TYR A 28 12.44 8.02 7.30
N LYS A 29 12.53 7.77 5.99
CA LYS A 29 12.41 8.81 4.96
C LYS A 29 11.25 8.52 4.03
N ASN A 30 10.74 9.56 3.37
CA ASN A 30 9.71 9.49 2.33
C ASN A 30 8.40 8.84 2.80
N ILE A 31 7.93 9.22 3.99
CA ILE A 31 6.69 8.69 4.56
C ILE A 31 5.56 9.64 4.20
N HIS A 32 4.51 9.11 3.59
CA HIS A 32 3.37 9.91 3.17
C HIS A 32 2.17 9.68 4.09
N ILE A 33 1.44 10.76 4.39
CA ILE A 33 0.20 10.73 5.19
C ILE A 33 -0.80 9.69 4.66
N ASN A 34 -0.91 9.57 3.33
CA ASN A 34 -1.79 8.59 2.70
C ASN A 34 -1.41 7.15 3.05
N GLU A 35 -0.11 6.85 3.12
CA GLU A 35 0.36 5.49 3.43
C GLU A 35 0.08 5.12 4.89
N ILE A 36 0.27 6.08 5.81
CA ILE A 36 -0.10 5.92 7.22
C ILE A 36 -1.61 5.69 7.32
N TRP A 37 -2.40 6.51 6.63
CA TRP A 37 -3.86 6.39 6.63
C TRP A 37 -4.35 5.04 6.11
N GLU A 38 -3.84 4.59 4.97
CA GLU A 38 -4.18 3.29 4.40
C GLU A 38 -3.79 2.13 5.33
N MET A 39 -2.63 2.23 5.98
CA MET A 39 -2.20 1.23 6.96
C MET A 39 -3.11 1.22 8.18
N SER A 40 -3.53 2.39 8.68
CA SER A 40 -4.51 2.50 9.76
C SER A 40 -5.86 1.87 9.37
N ILE A 41 -6.38 2.13 8.17
CA ILE A 41 -7.61 1.49 7.69
C ILE A 41 -7.46 -0.03 7.67
N ARG A 42 -6.34 -0.56 7.17
CA ARG A 42 -6.08 -2.01 7.15
C ARG A 42 -6.03 -2.61 8.54
N GLN A 43 -5.49 -1.90 9.53
CA GLN A 43 -5.49 -2.36 10.92
C GLN A 43 -6.90 -2.31 11.52
N MET A 44 -7.64 -1.22 11.33
CA MET A 44 -9.01 -1.09 11.85
C MET A 44 -9.91 -2.18 11.28
N LYS A 45 -9.90 -2.41 9.97
CA LYS A 45 -10.71 -3.47 9.32
C LYS A 45 -10.42 -4.89 9.82
N LYS A 46 -9.24 -5.16 10.42
CA LYS A 46 -8.95 -6.47 11.02
C LYS A 46 -9.64 -6.66 12.37
N HIS A 47 -10.01 -5.58 13.04
CA HIS A 47 -10.47 -5.59 14.42
C HIS A 47 -11.91 -5.05 14.58
N GLN A 48 -12.36 -4.13 13.71
CA GLN A 48 -13.65 -3.47 13.81
C GLN A 48 -14.05 -2.76 12.50
N ASP A 49 -15.31 -2.94 12.07
CA ASP A 49 -15.82 -2.34 10.83
C ASP A 49 -16.24 -0.86 10.99
N ALA A 50 -16.62 -0.42 12.19
CA ALA A 50 -17.06 0.95 12.50
C ALA A 50 -16.51 1.44 13.87
N PRO A 51 -15.24 1.81 13.96
CA PRO A 51 -14.60 2.27 15.19
C PRO A 51 -14.99 3.70 15.54
N ALA A 52 -15.00 3.99 16.84
CA ALA A 52 -15.21 5.35 17.33
C ALA A 52 -13.97 6.24 17.12
N LEU A 53 -14.20 7.56 17.15
CA LEU A 53 -13.24 8.66 17.41
C LEU A 53 -11.86 8.21 17.91
N HIS A 54 -11.85 7.95 19.21
CA HIS A 54 -10.66 7.65 20.00
C HIS A 54 -9.94 6.40 19.49
N THR A 55 -10.67 5.40 18.98
CA THR A 55 -10.08 4.17 18.44
C THR A 55 -9.28 4.45 17.18
N ILE A 56 -9.79 5.27 16.27
CA ILE A 56 -9.07 5.66 15.03
C ILE A 56 -7.76 6.36 15.39
N VAL A 57 -7.83 7.37 16.27
CA VAL A 57 -6.66 8.10 16.76
C VAL A 57 -5.67 7.16 17.44
N GLN A 58 -6.16 6.25 18.28
CA GLN A 58 -5.34 5.26 18.96
C GLN A 58 -4.62 4.36 17.96
N THR A 59 -5.31 3.83 16.94
CA THR A 59 -4.70 3.00 15.89
C THR A 59 -3.60 3.74 15.13
N ILE A 60 -3.79 5.03 14.83
CA ILE A 60 -2.76 5.84 14.19
C ILE A 60 -1.54 5.99 15.11
N LEU A 61 -1.74 6.44 16.35
CA LEU A 61 -0.64 6.77 17.26
C LEU A 61 0.11 5.56 17.81
N HIS A 62 -0.54 4.38 17.89
CA HIS A 62 0.11 3.14 18.33
C HIS A 62 0.82 2.38 17.20
N MET A 63 0.75 2.88 15.96
CA MET A 63 1.45 2.27 14.84
C MET A 63 2.96 2.27 15.10
N LYS A 64 3.56 1.08 15.01
CA LYS A 64 4.99 0.88 15.16
C LYS A 64 5.68 1.02 13.81
N ALA A 65 6.83 1.69 13.79
CA ALA A 65 7.61 1.84 12.56
C ALA A 65 8.07 0.50 11.98
N HIS A 66 8.35 -0.50 12.83
CA HIS A 66 8.66 -1.86 12.40
C HIS A 66 7.55 -2.48 11.55
N ASP A 67 6.30 -2.37 12.01
CA ASP A 67 5.14 -2.94 11.31
C ASP A 67 4.92 -2.22 9.96
N TYR A 68 5.12 -0.90 9.93
CA TYR A 68 5.05 -0.11 8.70
C TYR A 68 6.11 -0.55 7.67
N MET A 69 7.36 -0.73 8.11
CA MET A 69 8.44 -1.19 7.24
C MET A 69 8.26 -2.63 6.77
N GLN A 70 7.78 -3.52 7.62
CA GLN A 70 7.45 -4.89 7.23
C GLN A 70 6.39 -4.89 6.13
N GLN A 71 5.33 -4.08 6.28
CA GLN A 71 4.32 -3.91 5.25
C GLN A 71 4.94 -3.38 3.94
N LYS A 72 5.74 -2.31 3.99
CA LYS A 72 6.38 -1.75 2.79
C LYS A 72 7.28 -2.75 2.06
N THR A 73 7.99 -3.57 2.83
CA THR A 73 8.84 -4.64 2.30
C THR A 73 8.00 -5.68 1.55
N ILE A 74 6.92 -6.15 2.16
CA ILE A 74 5.98 -7.11 1.53
C ILE A 74 5.39 -6.53 0.24
N GLU A 75 4.92 -5.28 0.27
CA GLU A 75 4.38 -4.60 -0.91
C GLU A 75 5.43 -4.46 -2.04
N SER A 76 6.70 -4.23 -1.68
CA SER A 76 7.79 -4.19 -2.66
C SER A 76 8.01 -5.55 -3.31
N TYR A 77 8.01 -6.64 -2.54
CA TYR A 77 8.15 -7.99 -3.10
C TYR A 77 7.01 -8.34 -4.04
N LYS A 78 5.76 -8.03 -3.67
CA LYS A 78 4.59 -8.24 -4.53
C LYS A 78 4.69 -7.49 -5.85
N ARG A 79 5.08 -6.21 -5.82
CA ARG A 79 5.28 -5.42 -7.05
C ARG A 79 6.39 -5.99 -7.95
N ILE A 80 7.46 -6.52 -7.36
CA ILE A 80 8.55 -7.15 -8.13
C ILE A 80 8.04 -8.44 -8.80
N GLU A 81 7.26 -9.25 -8.08
CA GLU A 81 6.65 -10.47 -8.62
C GLU A 81 5.65 -10.16 -9.75
N GLU A 82 4.76 -9.19 -9.54
CA GLU A 82 3.82 -8.71 -10.56
C GLU A 82 4.56 -8.23 -11.82
N LYS A 83 5.64 -7.45 -11.65
CA LYS A 83 6.46 -6.99 -12.76
C LYS A 83 7.07 -8.14 -13.56
N LYS A 84 7.65 -9.14 -12.88
CA LYS A 84 8.21 -10.32 -13.54
C LYS A 84 7.15 -11.05 -14.35
N ASN A 85 5.95 -11.23 -13.79
CA ASN A 85 4.85 -11.88 -14.50
C ASN A 85 4.45 -11.12 -15.78
N TYR A 86 4.51 -9.78 -15.78
CA TYR A 86 4.27 -8.99 -16.99
C TYR A 86 5.38 -9.16 -18.03
N ASP A 87 6.65 -9.20 -17.60
CA ASP A 87 7.79 -9.41 -18.49
C ASP A 87 7.70 -10.82 -19.13
N ASP A 88 7.42 -11.86 -18.33
CA ASP A 88 7.22 -13.24 -18.81
C ASP A 88 6.04 -13.34 -19.80
N ALA A 89 4.90 -12.74 -19.46
CA ALA A 89 3.72 -12.72 -20.34
C ALA A 89 3.98 -11.95 -21.66
N LEU A 90 4.82 -10.91 -21.62
CA LEU A 90 5.20 -10.16 -22.82
C LEU A 90 6.10 -11.00 -23.74
N GLU A 91 7.05 -11.75 -23.18
CA GLU A 91 7.90 -12.68 -23.94
C GLU A 91 7.06 -13.76 -24.66
N ASP A 92 6.09 -14.35 -23.98
CA ASP A 92 5.18 -15.35 -24.56
C ASP A 92 4.38 -14.78 -25.75
N ILE A 93 3.86 -13.56 -25.63
CA ILE A 93 3.11 -12.90 -26.72
C ILE A 93 4.03 -12.59 -27.90
N LEU A 94 5.25 -12.11 -27.65
CA LEU A 94 6.22 -11.81 -28.71
C LEU A 94 6.65 -13.07 -29.46
N ALA A 95 6.83 -14.19 -28.76
CA ALA A 95 7.12 -15.48 -29.37
C ALA A 95 5.97 -15.97 -30.27
N GLN A 96 4.72 -15.84 -29.82
CA GLN A 96 3.55 -16.19 -30.62
C GLN A 96 3.40 -15.33 -31.88
N VAL A 97 3.61 -14.01 -31.76
CA VAL A 97 3.53 -13.10 -32.92
C VAL A 97 4.65 -13.40 -33.92
N SER A 98 5.89 -13.62 -33.44
CA SER A 98 7.03 -13.94 -34.31
C SER A 98 6.86 -15.29 -35.01
N GLY A 99 6.30 -16.30 -34.31
CA GLY A 99 5.98 -17.60 -34.90
C GLY A 99 4.88 -17.53 -35.97
N ASN A 100 3.82 -16.75 -35.71
CA ASN A 100 2.71 -16.58 -36.66
C ASN A 100 3.09 -15.78 -37.93
N VAL A 101 4.15 -14.97 -37.88
CA VAL A 101 4.67 -14.27 -39.06
C VAL A 101 5.48 -15.21 -39.95
N ALA A 102 6.11 -16.24 -39.39
CA ALA A 102 6.88 -17.23 -40.16
C ALA A 102 5.98 -18.22 -40.94
N GLU A 103 4.78 -18.54 -40.42
CA GLU A 103 3.82 -19.44 -41.08
C GLU A 103 2.98 -18.80 -42.20
N LYS A 104 3.00 -17.47 -42.35
CA LYS A 104 2.19 -16.76 -43.37
C LYS A 104 2.94 -16.38 -44.65
N VAL A 105 4.18 -16.81 -44.82
CA VAL A 105 5.04 -16.46 -45.98
C VAL A 105 5.13 -17.59 -47.03
N ASP A 106 4.46 -18.71 -46.82
CA ASP A 106 4.29 -19.77 -47.83
C ASP A 106 2.92 -19.69 -48.56
#